data_AF-A0AAW8RV65-F1
#
_entry.id   AF-A0AAW8RV65-F1
#
_cell.length_a   1.000
_cell.length_b   1.000
_cell.length_c   1.000
_cell.angle_alpha   90.00
_cell.angle_beta   90.00
_cell.angle_gamma   90.00
#
_symmetry.space_group_name_H-M   'P 1'
#
loop_
_entity.id
_entity.type
_entity.pdbx_description
1 polymer ?
#
loop_
_entity_poly.entity_id
_entity_poly.type
_entity_poly.pdbx_seq_one_letter_code
_entity_poly.pdbx_strand_id
1 'polypeptide(L)'
;MFLAINEIKHSKLRYTLVMGVMFLIAYLVFFLTGLAYGLAQDNRTAVDKWNADSILLTEEANNNLNMSMISLKTFDDVKADEKAYLAQTAGVIKSDGGEKIDVSFFGIDKDQFLAPKLTSGKMFSSDDEAVADRSLKDEYNLKLGETVKMAGNDKTLKIVGFTDNAKFNVAPVLYTTIGAYQEIRFETQGTSENTRINAIITRGDVQSVPDDLEETDIKSFINDLPGYSAQVLTFGFMIGFLIVIAAIVIGIFIYVLTMQKAEIFGVMKAQGISSRYISNSVIAQTFLLATVGVVIGLAATLGTALILPDAVPFQVNMLFFGGISILMILVALIGAFFSVRTIVKIDPLKAIG
;
A
#
# COMPACT_ATOMS: atom_id res chain seq x y z
N MET A 1 -27.63 -15.61 22.73
CA MET A 1 -27.90 -14.49 21.80
C MET A 1 -29.08 -13.62 22.23
N PHE A 2 -30.24 -14.20 22.60
CA PHE A 2 -31.43 -13.43 23.01
C PHE A 2 -31.15 -12.38 24.11
N LEU A 3 -30.42 -12.77 25.17
CA LEU A 3 -30.05 -11.86 26.26
C LEU A 3 -29.19 -10.68 25.77
N ALA A 4 -28.12 -10.97 25.01
CA ALA A 4 -27.23 -9.94 24.46
C ALA A 4 -27.97 -8.87 23.63
N ILE A 5 -28.93 -9.28 22.80
CA ILE A 5 -29.68 -8.33 21.95
C ILE A 5 -30.62 -7.46 22.78
N ASN A 6 -31.35 -8.05 23.73
CA ASN A 6 -32.27 -7.30 24.59
C ASN A 6 -31.51 -6.31 25.49
N GLU A 7 -30.32 -6.68 25.90
CA GLU A 7 -29.45 -5.87 26.73
C GLU A 7 -28.88 -4.66 25.99
N ILE A 8 -28.43 -4.85 24.74
CA ILE A 8 -28.03 -3.74 23.85
C ILE A 8 -29.18 -2.74 23.67
N LYS A 9 -30.41 -3.23 23.54
CA LYS A 9 -31.60 -2.38 23.41
C LYS A 9 -31.93 -1.61 24.70
N HIS A 10 -31.60 -2.15 25.87
CA HIS A 10 -31.90 -1.52 27.15
C HIS A 10 -30.86 -0.45 27.53
N SER A 11 -29.56 -0.75 27.41
CA SER A 11 -28.48 0.16 27.81
C SER A 11 -27.84 0.91 26.63
N LYS A 12 -28.68 1.51 25.77
CA LYS A 12 -28.27 2.07 24.46
C LYS A 12 -27.02 2.96 24.52
N LEU A 13 -26.96 3.92 25.44
CA LEU A 13 -25.85 4.88 25.51
C LEU A 13 -24.49 4.20 25.71
N ARG A 14 -24.39 3.25 26.65
CA ARG A 14 -23.13 2.56 26.95
C ARG A 14 -22.66 1.73 25.76
N TYR A 15 -23.59 1.01 25.12
CA TYR A 15 -23.29 0.19 23.96
C TYR A 15 -22.96 1.00 22.72
N THR A 16 -23.61 2.15 22.52
CA THR A 16 -23.25 3.10 21.46
C THR A 16 -21.84 3.66 21.66
N LEU A 17 -21.43 3.98 22.90
CA LEU A 17 -20.07 4.42 23.17
C LEU A 17 -19.03 3.33 22.84
N VAL A 18 -19.27 2.09 23.26
CA VAL A 18 -18.37 0.96 22.95
C VAL A 18 -18.31 0.73 21.44
N MET A 19 -19.45 0.72 20.76
CA MET A 19 -19.53 0.61 19.30
C MET A 19 -18.83 1.76 18.59
N GLY A 20 -18.96 2.99 19.09
CA GLY A 20 -18.29 4.18 18.57
C GLY A 20 -16.78 4.09 18.69
N VAL A 21 -16.26 3.63 19.83
CA VAL A 21 -14.82 3.39 20.02
C VAL A 21 -14.32 2.32 19.05
N MET A 22 -15.03 1.20 18.92
CA MET A 22 -14.65 0.14 17.96
C MET A 22 -14.68 0.62 16.52
N PHE A 23 -15.71 1.40 16.17
CA PHE A 23 -15.82 2.06 14.87
C PHE A 23 -14.60 2.97 14.60
N LEU A 24 -14.26 3.88 15.51
CA LEU A 24 -13.17 4.83 15.32
C LEU A 24 -11.82 4.13 15.17
N ILE A 25 -11.57 3.10 15.99
CA ILE A 25 -10.33 2.33 15.90
C ILE A 25 -10.29 1.53 14.60
N ALA A 26 -11.37 0.86 14.22
CA ALA A 26 -11.44 0.12 12.96
C ALA A 26 -11.23 1.06 11.75
N TYR A 27 -11.92 2.20 11.75
CA TYR A 27 -11.76 3.22 10.72
C TYR A 27 -10.31 3.69 10.60
N LEU A 28 -9.66 4.02 11.72
CA LEU A 28 -8.27 4.46 11.72
C LEU A 28 -7.32 3.37 11.21
N VAL A 29 -7.51 2.12 11.65
CA VAL A 29 -6.68 0.98 11.23
C VAL A 29 -6.84 0.71 9.73
N PHE A 30 -8.07 0.67 9.20
CA PHE A 30 -8.29 0.50 7.76
C PHE A 30 -7.75 1.66 6.95
N PHE A 31 -7.94 2.88 7.44
CA PHE A 31 -7.46 4.08 6.76
C PHE A 31 -5.93 4.08 6.64
N LEU A 32 -5.22 3.83 7.75
CA LEU A 32 -3.77 3.70 7.75
C LEU A 32 -3.28 2.53 6.92
N THR A 33 -4.01 1.41 6.89
CA THR A 33 -3.66 0.28 6.03
C THR A 33 -3.77 0.65 4.55
N GLY A 34 -4.82 1.37 4.15
CA GLY A 34 -5.00 1.81 2.77
C GLY A 34 -3.93 2.82 2.34
N LEU A 35 -3.54 3.74 3.23
CA LEU A 35 -2.42 4.65 2.99
C LEU A 35 -1.07 3.92 2.92
N ALA A 36 -0.81 3.02 3.87
CA ALA A 36 0.43 2.25 3.89
C ALA A 36 0.58 1.41 2.63
N TYR A 37 -0.50 0.77 2.19
CA TYR A 37 -0.53 -0.02 0.98
C TYR A 37 -0.39 0.84 -0.27
N GLY A 38 -1.13 1.95 -0.37
CA GLY A 38 -1.04 2.84 -1.51
C GLY A 38 0.34 3.47 -1.67
N LEU A 39 0.94 3.95 -0.59
CA LEU A 39 2.29 4.51 -0.63
C LEU A 39 3.36 3.44 -0.93
N ALA A 40 3.20 2.21 -0.41
CA ALA A 40 4.08 1.10 -0.79
C ALA A 40 3.95 0.80 -2.29
N GLN A 41 2.72 0.80 -2.82
CA GLN A 41 2.47 0.53 -4.22
C GLN A 41 3.05 1.64 -5.12
N ASP A 42 2.90 2.91 -4.75
CA ASP A 42 3.44 4.06 -5.49
C ASP A 42 4.99 4.04 -5.61
N ASN A 43 5.69 3.34 -4.73
CA ASN A 43 7.14 3.14 -4.87
C ASN A 43 7.53 2.19 -6.01
N ARG A 44 6.66 1.24 -6.36
CA ARG A 44 7.03 0.05 -7.17
C ARG A 44 6.12 -0.28 -8.34
N THR A 45 4.98 0.41 -8.52
CA THR A 45 4.01 0.05 -9.60
C THR A 45 4.64 -0.04 -10.98
N ALA A 46 5.60 0.82 -11.31
CA ALA A 46 6.33 0.73 -12.57
C ALA A 46 7.18 -0.54 -12.69
N VAL A 47 7.77 -1.01 -11.58
CA VAL A 47 8.54 -2.26 -11.48
C VAL A 47 7.62 -3.48 -11.60
N ASP A 48 6.48 -3.47 -10.89
CA ASP A 48 5.50 -4.57 -10.91
C ASP A 48 4.99 -4.86 -12.34
N LYS A 49 4.90 -3.82 -13.19
CA LYS A 49 4.49 -3.95 -14.61
C LYS A 49 5.46 -4.75 -15.47
N TRP A 50 6.73 -4.78 -15.11
CA TRP A 50 7.74 -5.49 -15.90
C TRP A 50 7.45 -6.98 -15.95
N ASN A 51 6.69 -7.53 -14.97
CA ASN A 51 6.46 -8.97 -14.82
C ASN A 51 7.77 -9.74 -15.01
N ALA A 52 8.83 -9.25 -14.39
CA ALA A 52 10.18 -9.77 -14.52
C ALA A 52 10.55 -10.62 -13.33
N ASP A 53 11.50 -11.52 -13.54
CA ASP A 53 11.99 -12.43 -12.51
C ASP A 53 13.21 -11.80 -11.81
N SER A 54 14.15 -11.30 -12.61
CA SER A 54 15.40 -10.71 -12.12
C SER A 54 15.71 -9.35 -12.74
N ILE A 55 16.59 -8.62 -12.06
CA ILE A 55 17.23 -7.39 -12.51
C ILE A 55 18.74 -7.52 -12.31
N LEU A 56 19.49 -7.13 -13.34
CA LEU A 56 20.95 -7.07 -13.30
C LEU A 56 21.38 -5.62 -13.12
N LEU A 57 22.22 -5.39 -12.11
CA LEU A 57 22.79 -4.10 -11.73
C LEU A 57 24.31 -4.25 -11.62
N THR A 58 25.07 -3.16 -11.62
CA THR A 58 26.51 -3.25 -11.31
C THR A 58 26.72 -3.69 -9.86
N GLU A 59 27.75 -4.49 -9.59
CA GLU A 59 28.05 -5.00 -8.23
C GLU A 59 28.18 -3.85 -7.21
N GLU A 60 28.73 -2.71 -7.62
CA GLU A 60 28.91 -1.55 -6.73
C GLU A 60 27.62 -0.74 -6.48
N ALA A 61 26.52 -1.07 -7.15
CA ALA A 61 25.27 -0.32 -7.04
C ALA A 61 24.52 -0.58 -5.72
N ASN A 62 24.87 -1.63 -4.98
CA ASN A 62 24.16 -2.04 -3.75
C ASN A 62 22.64 -2.10 -3.97
N ASN A 63 22.22 -2.82 -5.02
CA ASN A 63 20.83 -2.95 -5.48
C ASN A 63 20.06 -1.63 -5.74
N ASN A 64 20.77 -0.50 -5.87
CA ASN A 64 20.16 0.79 -6.13
C ASN A 64 20.22 1.13 -7.62
N LEU A 65 19.04 1.15 -8.26
CA LEU A 65 18.90 1.46 -9.69
C LEU A 65 19.58 2.79 -10.09
N ASN A 66 19.49 3.82 -9.26
CA ASN A 66 20.06 5.13 -9.56
C ASN A 66 21.59 5.14 -9.53
N MET A 67 22.20 4.23 -8.76
CA MET A 67 23.65 4.12 -8.58
C MET A 67 24.28 3.17 -9.60
N SER A 68 23.51 2.26 -10.18
CA SER A 68 23.95 1.36 -11.25
C SER A 68 24.12 2.09 -12.57
N MET A 69 25.26 1.91 -13.22
CA MET A 69 25.61 2.57 -14.47
C MET A 69 26.34 1.61 -15.42
N ILE A 70 25.57 0.96 -16.29
CA ILE A 70 26.02 -0.10 -17.19
C ILE A 70 26.24 0.50 -18.59
N SER A 71 27.27 0.03 -19.31
CA SER A 71 27.39 0.34 -20.74
C SER A 71 26.29 -0.37 -21.52
N LEU A 72 25.62 0.32 -22.46
CA LEU A 72 24.61 -0.34 -23.30
C LEU A 72 25.20 -1.53 -24.08
N LYS A 73 26.51 -1.53 -24.38
CA LYS A 73 27.18 -2.67 -25.05
C LYS A 73 27.13 -3.96 -24.22
N THR A 74 27.21 -3.86 -22.89
CA THR A 74 27.13 -5.00 -21.98
C THR A 74 25.77 -5.72 -22.07
N PHE A 75 24.74 -5.04 -22.61
CA PHE A 75 23.44 -5.67 -22.88
C PHE A 75 23.58 -6.90 -23.77
N ASP A 76 24.43 -6.89 -24.80
CA ASP A 76 24.57 -8.00 -25.74
C ASP A 76 25.30 -9.22 -25.14
N ASP A 77 26.13 -8.97 -24.13
CA ASP A 77 26.93 -9.98 -23.43
C ASP A 77 26.08 -10.81 -22.45
N VAL A 78 25.03 -10.23 -21.87
CA VAL A 78 24.06 -10.96 -21.04
C VAL A 78 23.27 -11.96 -21.88
N LYS A 79 23.21 -13.23 -21.46
CA LYS A 79 22.36 -14.27 -22.08
C LYS A 79 21.22 -14.63 -21.14
N ALA A 80 20.00 -14.40 -21.59
CA ALA A 80 18.75 -14.74 -20.90
C ALA A 80 17.67 -15.02 -21.95
N ASP A 81 16.59 -15.71 -21.55
CA ASP A 81 15.46 -16.06 -22.42
C ASP A 81 14.78 -14.81 -23.01
N GLU A 82 14.38 -13.89 -22.15
CA GLU A 82 13.93 -12.54 -22.52
C GLU A 82 14.71 -11.51 -21.69
N LYS A 83 15.22 -10.46 -22.36
CA LYS A 83 15.92 -9.35 -21.69
C LYS A 83 15.53 -8.00 -22.28
N ALA A 84 15.56 -6.98 -21.43
CA ALA A 84 15.29 -5.61 -21.80
C ALA A 84 16.19 -4.66 -20.99
N TYR A 85 16.59 -3.54 -21.57
CA TYR A 85 17.39 -2.55 -20.87
C TYR A 85 16.51 -1.40 -20.34
N LEU A 86 16.90 -0.85 -19.20
CA LEU A 86 16.25 0.30 -18.59
C LEU A 86 17.29 1.36 -18.25
N ALA A 87 17.02 2.58 -18.68
CA ALA A 87 17.70 3.76 -18.21
C ALA A 87 16.74 4.59 -17.36
N GLN A 88 17.18 5.03 -16.19
CA GLN A 88 16.31 5.71 -15.23
C GLN A 88 17.00 6.94 -14.65
N THR A 89 16.28 8.06 -14.62
CA THR A 89 16.73 9.28 -13.93
C THR A 89 15.53 10.03 -13.35
N ALA A 90 15.72 10.65 -12.20
CA ALA A 90 14.78 11.63 -11.70
C ALA A 90 14.88 12.93 -12.53
N GLY A 91 13.80 13.70 -12.57
CA GLY A 91 13.82 15.05 -13.09
C GLY A 91 12.55 15.82 -12.76
N VAL A 92 12.51 17.07 -13.21
CA VAL A 92 11.39 17.98 -12.94
C VAL A 92 10.87 18.50 -14.26
N ILE A 93 9.57 18.34 -14.48
CA ILE A 93 8.86 18.90 -15.64
C ILE A 93 7.97 20.05 -15.23
N LYS A 94 7.61 20.87 -16.22
CA LYS A 94 6.66 21.95 -16.08
C LYS A 94 5.87 22.10 -17.38
N SER A 95 4.55 22.15 -17.28
CA SER A 95 3.71 22.59 -18.39
C SER A 95 3.61 24.12 -18.46
N ASP A 96 3.23 24.68 -19.61
CA ASP A 96 3.06 26.11 -19.78
C ASP A 96 2.05 26.69 -18.80
N GLY A 97 2.47 27.64 -17.97
CA GLY A 97 1.68 28.19 -16.86
C GLY A 97 1.37 27.21 -15.70
N GLY A 98 1.81 25.95 -15.78
CA GLY A 98 1.60 24.92 -14.75
C GLY A 98 2.63 24.96 -13.61
N GLU A 99 2.41 24.14 -12.60
CA GLU A 99 3.37 23.95 -11.51
C GLU A 99 4.53 23.01 -11.89
N LYS A 100 5.56 22.94 -11.05
CA LYS A 100 6.68 22.03 -11.22
C LYS A 100 6.29 20.65 -10.67
N ILE A 101 6.58 19.60 -11.43
CA ILE A 101 6.20 18.22 -11.11
C ILE A 101 7.45 17.36 -11.12
N ASP A 102 7.70 16.66 -10.03
CA ASP A 102 8.76 15.65 -9.94
C ASP A 102 8.33 14.39 -10.69
N VAL A 103 9.20 13.89 -11.57
CA VAL A 103 8.95 12.71 -12.40
C VAL A 103 10.16 11.78 -12.42
N SER A 104 9.91 10.53 -12.75
CA SER A 104 10.95 9.55 -13.05
C SER A 104 10.96 9.25 -14.54
N PHE A 105 12.05 9.56 -15.23
CA PHE A 105 12.19 9.24 -16.65
C PHE A 105 12.67 7.82 -16.81
N PHE A 106 11.93 7.03 -17.58
CA PHE A 106 12.32 5.68 -17.98
C PHE A 106 12.64 5.69 -19.48
N GLY A 107 13.93 5.68 -19.80
CA GLY A 107 14.43 5.40 -21.15
C GLY A 107 14.36 3.90 -21.40
N ILE A 108 13.57 3.50 -22.39
CA ILE A 108 13.37 2.08 -22.75
C ILE A 108 13.40 1.89 -24.27
N ASP A 109 13.54 0.64 -24.70
CA ASP A 109 13.16 0.22 -26.04
C ASP A 109 11.65 -0.04 -26.10
N LYS A 110 10.97 0.53 -27.09
CA LYS A 110 9.52 0.34 -27.28
C LYS A 110 9.17 -1.05 -27.81
N ASP A 111 10.13 -1.76 -28.38
CA ASP A 111 9.95 -3.10 -28.96
C ASP A 111 10.27 -4.21 -27.92
N GLN A 112 10.78 -3.85 -26.75
CA GLN A 112 11.05 -4.76 -25.63
C GLN A 112 9.88 -4.81 -24.62
N PHE A 113 9.89 -5.82 -23.75
CA PHE A 113 8.78 -6.09 -22.83
C PHE A 113 8.55 -5.03 -21.73
N LEU A 114 9.48 -4.08 -21.55
CA LEU A 114 9.34 -2.95 -20.64
C LEU A 114 8.39 -1.87 -21.17
N ALA A 115 8.05 -1.92 -22.47
CA ALA A 115 7.07 -1.04 -23.08
C ALA A 115 5.72 -1.14 -22.34
N PRO A 116 5.19 -0.03 -21.78
CA PRO A 116 3.97 -0.08 -21.01
C PRO A 116 2.75 -0.30 -21.90
N LYS A 117 1.75 -1.01 -21.38
CA LYS A 117 0.43 -1.06 -22.00
C LYS A 117 -0.23 0.32 -21.91
N LEU A 118 -0.62 0.86 -23.06
CA LEU A 118 -1.23 2.18 -23.15
C LEU A 118 -2.71 2.12 -22.80
N THR A 119 -3.19 3.12 -22.07
CA THR A 119 -4.62 3.34 -21.82
C THR A 119 -5.21 4.36 -22.77
N SER A 120 -4.39 5.25 -23.33
CA SER A 120 -4.78 6.16 -24.41
C SER A 120 -3.57 6.64 -25.21
N GLY A 121 -3.82 7.14 -26.43
CA GLY A 121 -2.79 7.68 -27.31
C GLY A 121 -1.97 6.61 -28.01
N LYS A 122 -0.70 6.92 -28.28
CA LYS A 122 0.26 6.07 -29.01
C LYS A 122 1.58 5.97 -28.25
N MET A 123 2.39 4.99 -28.61
CA MET A 123 3.75 4.85 -28.09
C MET A 123 4.62 5.97 -28.67
N PHE A 124 5.64 6.39 -27.92
CA PHE A 124 6.60 7.38 -28.39
C PHE A 124 7.34 6.86 -29.64
N SER A 125 7.65 7.78 -30.56
CA SER A 125 8.31 7.48 -31.83
C SER A 125 9.61 8.26 -32.07
N SER A 126 9.89 9.27 -31.23
CA SER A 126 11.13 10.07 -31.28
C SER A 126 11.56 10.48 -29.87
N ASP A 127 12.75 11.07 -29.77
CA ASP A 127 13.36 11.55 -28.52
C ASP A 127 12.65 12.76 -27.91
N ASP A 128 11.66 13.34 -28.61
CA ASP A 128 10.85 14.48 -28.15
C ASP A 128 9.43 14.05 -27.76
N GLU A 129 9.13 12.75 -27.76
CA GLU A 129 7.84 12.19 -27.36
C GLU A 129 7.98 11.37 -26.07
N ALA A 130 6.95 11.42 -25.23
CA ALA A 130 6.87 10.62 -24.01
C ALA A 130 5.48 10.04 -23.78
N VAL A 131 5.44 8.87 -23.15
CA VAL A 131 4.22 8.26 -22.60
C VAL A 131 4.22 8.51 -21.09
N ALA A 132 3.13 9.08 -20.60
CA ALA A 132 3.01 9.49 -19.21
C ALA A 132 2.20 8.50 -18.36
N ASP A 133 2.53 8.39 -17.07
CA ASP A 133 1.59 7.81 -16.11
C ASP A 133 0.30 8.63 -16.03
N ARG A 134 -0.83 7.94 -15.86
CA ARG A 134 -2.15 8.56 -15.79
C ARG A 134 -2.27 9.55 -14.64
N SER A 135 -1.51 9.39 -13.56
CA SER A 135 -1.55 10.34 -12.44
C SER A 135 -1.12 11.75 -12.86
N LEU A 136 -0.28 11.90 -13.91
CA LEU A 136 0.04 13.22 -14.47
C LEU A 136 -1.18 13.91 -15.10
N LYS A 137 -2.12 13.13 -15.65
CA LYS A 137 -3.39 13.64 -16.15
C LYS A 137 -4.37 13.92 -15.00
N ASP A 138 -4.50 12.97 -14.07
CA ASP A 138 -5.54 13.02 -13.03
C ASP A 138 -5.20 14.05 -11.93
N GLU A 139 -3.93 14.10 -11.49
CA GLU A 139 -3.48 15.00 -10.41
C GLU A 139 -3.08 16.39 -10.93
N TYR A 140 -2.48 16.48 -12.13
CA TYR A 140 -1.88 17.71 -12.66
C TYR A 140 -2.53 18.25 -13.93
N ASN A 141 -3.62 17.64 -14.42
CA ASN A 141 -4.37 18.04 -15.61
C ASN A 141 -3.56 18.05 -16.93
N LEU A 142 -2.46 17.29 -17.04
CA LEU A 142 -1.73 17.15 -18.30
C LEU A 142 -2.62 16.48 -19.36
N LYS A 143 -2.57 16.99 -20.59
CA LYS A 143 -3.39 16.51 -21.70
C LYS A 143 -2.57 15.79 -22.75
N LEU A 144 -3.25 14.92 -23.49
CA LEU A 144 -2.69 14.28 -24.67
C LEU A 144 -2.35 15.34 -25.73
N GLY A 145 -1.13 15.28 -26.25
CA GLY A 145 -0.60 16.22 -27.24
C GLY A 145 0.05 17.48 -26.65
N GLU A 146 -0.02 17.66 -25.32
CA GLU A 146 0.60 18.78 -24.61
C GLU A 146 2.12 18.62 -24.55
N THR A 147 2.84 19.75 -24.56
CA THR A 147 4.30 19.76 -24.45
C THR A 147 4.70 20.22 -23.05
N VAL A 148 5.51 19.41 -22.39
CA VAL A 148 6.13 19.73 -21.11
C VAL A 148 7.58 20.11 -21.31
N LYS A 149 8.06 21.07 -20.53
CA LYS A 149 9.46 21.50 -20.53
C LYS A 149 10.15 20.94 -19.30
N MET A 150 11.40 20.54 -19.46
CA MET A 150 12.24 20.23 -18.31
C MET A 150 12.63 21.51 -17.57
N ALA A 151 12.75 21.42 -16.24
CA ALA A 151 13.17 22.57 -15.43
C ALA A 151 14.70 22.72 -15.37
N GLY A 152 15.46 21.67 -15.68
CA GLY A 152 16.92 21.63 -15.59
C GLY A 152 17.67 21.89 -16.89
N ASN A 153 17.02 21.70 -18.05
CA ASN A 153 17.58 21.96 -19.37
C ASN A 153 16.46 22.40 -20.35
N ASP A 154 16.82 22.78 -21.58
CA ASP A 154 15.86 23.26 -22.59
C ASP A 154 15.09 22.13 -23.29
N LYS A 155 15.21 20.87 -22.84
CA LYS A 155 14.51 19.73 -23.45
C LYS A 155 13.00 19.88 -23.27
N THR A 156 12.27 19.61 -24.35
CA THR A 156 10.81 19.57 -24.36
C THR A 156 10.32 18.22 -24.78
N LEU A 157 9.27 17.71 -24.14
CA LEU A 157 8.65 16.43 -24.44
C LEU A 157 7.17 16.62 -24.71
N LYS A 158 6.68 16.06 -25.81
CA LYS A 158 5.26 15.98 -26.14
C LYS A 158 4.67 14.72 -25.54
N ILE A 159 3.60 14.87 -24.76
CA ILE A 159 2.87 13.73 -24.20
C ILE A 159 2.02 13.10 -25.31
N VAL A 160 2.35 11.88 -25.72
CA VAL A 160 1.68 11.19 -26.85
C VAL A 160 0.86 9.98 -26.47
N GLY A 161 0.94 9.57 -25.21
CA GLY A 161 0.11 8.51 -24.66
C GLY A 161 0.10 8.53 -23.14
N PHE A 162 -0.84 7.78 -22.56
CA PHE A 162 -0.92 7.53 -21.13
C PHE A 162 -0.91 6.04 -20.82
N THR A 163 -0.38 5.67 -19.65
CA THR A 163 -0.44 4.32 -19.06
C THR A 163 -0.86 4.41 -17.60
N ASP A 164 -1.43 3.36 -17.03
CA ASP A 164 -1.92 3.37 -15.63
C ASP A 164 -0.96 2.65 -14.69
N ASN A 165 -0.75 3.11 -13.46
CA ASN A 165 0.10 2.44 -12.46
C ASN A 165 1.58 2.36 -12.88
N ALA A 166 2.16 3.51 -13.23
CA ALA A 166 3.58 3.67 -13.44
C ALA A 166 4.12 4.80 -12.56
N LYS A 167 4.32 4.49 -11.29
CA LYS A 167 5.10 5.29 -10.34
C LYS A 167 6.35 4.52 -9.90
N PHE A 168 7.45 5.24 -9.70
CA PHE A 168 8.71 4.71 -9.20
C PHE A 168 9.27 5.68 -8.15
N ASN A 169 9.55 5.18 -6.94
CA ASN A 169 9.88 6.02 -5.78
C ASN A 169 8.86 7.15 -5.57
N VAL A 170 7.56 6.84 -5.70
CA VAL A 170 6.41 7.75 -5.55
C VAL A 170 6.25 8.78 -6.67
N ALA A 171 7.27 9.00 -7.51
CA ALA A 171 7.17 9.88 -8.67
C ALA A 171 6.49 9.18 -9.87
N PRO A 172 5.57 9.85 -10.58
CA PRO A 172 5.03 9.34 -11.84
C PRO A 172 6.11 9.16 -12.89
N VAL A 173 6.01 8.09 -13.66
CA VAL A 173 6.97 7.74 -14.69
C VAL A 173 6.60 8.40 -16.03
N LEU A 174 7.60 8.98 -16.68
CA LEU A 174 7.57 9.34 -18.09
C LEU A 174 8.44 8.35 -18.87
N TYR A 175 7.81 7.53 -19.70
CA TYR A 175 8.52 6.62 -20.59
C TYR A 175 8.94 7.37 -21.86
N THR A 176 10.20 7.21 -22.23
CA THR A 176 10.79 7.84 -23.42
C THR A 176 11.88 6.94 -24.02
N THR A 177 12.57 7.40 -25.06
CA THR A 177 13.66 6.67 -25.69
C THR A 177 14.94 6.74 -24.84
N ILE A 178 15.90 5.86 -25.13
CA ILE A 178 17.24 5.97 -24.55
C ILE A 178 17.94 7.27 -24.96
N GLY A 179 17.74 7.73 -26.20
CA GLY A 179 18.32 8.99 -26.70
C GLY A 179 17.84 10.19 -25.89
N ALA A 180 16.52 10.29 -25.65
CA ALA A 180 15.95 11.31 -24.78
C ALA A 180 16.53 11.23 -23.37
N TYR A 181 16.61 10.04 -22.78
CA TYR A 181 17.22 9.87 -21.47
C TYR A 181 18.70 10.37 -21.42
N GLN A 182 19.51 10.11 -22.45
CA GLN A 182 20.90 10.60 -22.49
C GLN A 182 20.94 12.13 -22.49
N GLU A 183 20.06 12.78 -23.25
CA GLU A 183 19.97 14.24 -23.29
C GLU A 183 19.48 14.80 -21.95
N ILE A 184 18.57 14.11 -21.28
CA ILE A 184 18.01 14.50 -19.99
C ILE A 184 19.06 14.41 -18.87
N ARG A 185 19.80 13.30 -18.78
CA ARG A 185 20.72 13.03 -17.66
C ARG A 185 22.14 13.58 -17.90
N PHE A 186 22.61 13.54 -19.15
CA PHE A 186 24.00 13.84 -19.49
C PHE A 186 24.15 15.05 -20.43
N GLU A 187 23.05 15.67 -20.86
CA GLU A 187 23.07 16.78 -21.83
C GLU A 187 23.77 16.39 -23.15
N THR A 188 23.74 15.10 -23.51
CA THR A 188 24.30 14.59 -24.76
C THR A 188 23.19 14.14 -25.70
N GLN A 189 23.27 14.53 -26.97
CA GLN A 189 22.26 14.16 -27.96
C GLN A 189 22.55 12.81 -28.61
N GLY A 190 21.51 11.99 -28.69
CA GLY A 190 21.52 10.69 -29.37
C GLY A 190 22.19 9.56 -28.58
N THR A 191 22.31 8.41 -29.22
CA THR A 191 23.02 7.24 -28.68
C THR A 191 24.45 7.20 -29.21
N SER A 192 25.39 6.86 -28.34
CA SER A 192 26.80 6.68 -28.70
C SER A 192 27.31 5.35 -28.14
N GLU A 193 28.56 5.00 -28.47
CA GLU A 193 29.22 3.85 -27.84
C GLU A 193 29.32 3.94 -26.31
N ASN A 194 29.21 5.16 -25.76
CA ASN A 194 29.27 5.42 -24.33
C ASN A 194 27.88 5.54 -23.68
N THR A 195 26.80 5.24 -24.41
CA THR A 195 25.43 5.26 -23.87
C THR A 195 25.35 4.39 -22.62
N ARG A 196 24.92 4.99 -21.52
CA ARG A 196 24.76 4.33 -20.23
C ARG A 196 23.31 4.03 -19.92
N ILE A 197 23.05 2.86 -19.38
CA ILE A 197 21.76 2.42 -18.84
C ILE A 197 21.92 2.12 -17.34
N ASN A 198 20.82 1.90 -16.63
CA ASN A 198 20.83 1.61 -15.20
C ASN A 198 20.70 0.13 -14.90
N ALA A 199 19.96 -0.61 -15.72
CA ALA A 199 19.70 -2.03 -15.47
C ALA A 199 19.43 -2.82 -16.74
N ILE A 200 19.61 -4.12 -16.63
CA ILE A 200 19.11 -5.12 -17.58
C ILE A 200 18.09 -5.97 -16.83
N ILE A 201 16.86 -6.00 -17.31
CA ILE A 201 15.74 -6.72 -16.69
C ILE A 201 15.52 -7.99 -17.49
N THR A 202 15.28 -9.11 -16.82
CA THR A 202 15.11 -10.42 -17.45
C THR A 202 13.80 -11.11 -17.05
N ARG A 203 13.26 -11.93 -17.96
CA ARG A 203 12.23 -12.93 -17.67
C ARG A 203 12.76 -14.30 -18.06
N GLY A 204 12.48 -15.30 -17.23
CA GLY A 204 13.00 -16.65 -17.41
C GLY A 204 14.44 -16.81 -16.93
N ASP A 205 15.11 -17.86 -17.41
CA ASP A 205 16.43 -18.25 -16.91
C ASP A 205 17.51 -17.32 -17.47
N VAL A 206 18.43 -16.90 -16.59
CA VAL A 206 19.64 -16.17 -16.97
C VAL A 206 20.77 -17.17 -17.13
N GLN A 207 21.29 -17.31 -18.35
CA GLN A 207 22.32 -18.30 -18.67
C GLN A 207 23.74 -17.76 -18.47
N SER A 208 23.95 -16.46 -18.63
CA SER A 208 25.27 -15.83 -18.49
C SER A 208 25.15 -14.39 -18.05
N VAL A 209 25.86 -14.06 -16.97
CA VAL A 209 25.99 -12.72 -16.40
C VAL A 209 27.47 -12.33 -16.45
N PRO A 210 27.83 -11.17 -17.02
CA PRO A 210 29.18 -10.60 -16.94
C PRO A 210 29.66 -10.38 -15.50
N ASP A 211 30.96 -10.48 -15.25
CA ASP A 211 31.55 -10.39 -13.90
C ASP A 211 31.28 -9.05 -13.18
N ASP A 212 31.01 -7.98 -13.94
CA ASP A 212 30.72 -6.63 -13.44
C ASP A 212 29.24 -6.41 -13.08
N LEU A 213 28.38 -7.42 -13.29
CA LEU A 213 26.96 -7.37 -12.99
C LEU A 213 26.56 -8.40 -11.92
N GLU A 214 25.67 -7.98 -11.03
CA GLU A 214 25.02 -8.83 -10.05
C GLU A 214 23.55 -9.02 -10.44
N GLU A 215 23.09 -10.28 -10.46
CA GLU A 215 21.70 -10.64 -10.66
C GLU A 215 20.95 -10.67 -9.33
N THR A 216 19.85 -9.92 -9.26
CA THR A 216 18.99 -9.83 -8.07
C THR A 216 17.53 -10.11 -8.44
N ASP A 217 16.83 -10.92 -7.65
CA ASP A 217 15.38 -11.11 -7.80
C ASP A 217 14.61 -9.79 -7.69
N ILE A 218 13.58 -9.58 -8.51
CA ILE A 218 12.77 -8.36 -8.47
C ILE A 218 12.16 -8.07 -7.08
N LYS A 219 11.82 -9.12 -6.32
CA LYS A 219 11.31 -8.95 -4.95
C LYS A 219 12.36 -8.38 -4.00
N SER A 220 13.59 -8.84 -4.11
CA SER A 220 14.72 -8.36 -3.30
C SER A 220 15.05 -6.92 -3.70
N PHE A 221 15.11 -6.64 -5.00
CA PHE A 221 15.27 -5.28 -5.53
C PHE A 221 14.20 -4.30 -5.00
N ILE A 222 12.93 -4.68 -5.01
CA ILE A 222 11.84 -3.85 -4.46
C ILE A 222 12.06 -3.58 -2.96
N ASN A 223 12.47 -4.59 -2.19
CA ASN A 223 12.73 -4.42 -0.76
C ASN A 223 13.93 -3.50 -0.47
N ASP A 224 14.92 -3.51 -1.36
CA ASP A 224 16.13 -2.70 -1.28
C ASP A 224 15.95 -1.28 -1.82
N LEU A 225 14.79 -0.95 -2.42
CA LEU A 225 14.47 0.42 -2.80
C LEU A 225 14.65 1.36 -1.59
N PRO A 226 15.40 2.47 -1.73
CA PRO A 226 15.71 3.34 -0.61
C PRO A 226 14.47 3.77 0.18
N GLY A 227 14.39 3.38 1.45
CA GLY A 227 13.31 3.73 2.36
C GLY A 227 12.05 2.84 2.26
N TYR A 228 11.89 2.01 1.23
CA TYR A 228 10.68 1.18 1.04
C TYR A 228 10.45 0.22 2.21
N SER A 229 11.44 -0.62 2.54
CA SER A 229 11.31 -1.57 3.65
C SER A 229 11.11 -0.88 5.00
N ALA A 230 11.82 0.23 5.25
CA ALA A 230 11.66 1.01 6.47
C ALA A 230 10.24 1.60 6.59
N GLN A 231 9.68 2.10 5.49
CA GLN A 231 8.31 2.60 5.41
C GLN A 231 7.31 1.49 5.71
N VAL A 232 7.39 0.35 5.00
CA VAL A 232 6.48 -0.79 5.19
C VAL A 232 6.52 -1.29 6.63
N LEU A 233 7.73 -1.45 7.20
CA LEU A 233 7.90 -1.85 8.60
C LEU A 233 7.28 -0.85 9.56
N THR A 234 7.52 0.45 9.38
CA THR A 234 7.01 1.51 10.27
C THR A 234 5.48 1.54 10.27
N PHE A 235 4.85 1.52 9.09
CA PHE A 235 3.39 1.44 9.00
C PHE A 235 2.85 0.14 9.58
N GLY A 236 3.52 -0.98 9.34
CA GLY A 236 3.18 -2.28 9.94
C GLY A 236 3.19 -2.25 11.46
N PHE A 237 4.22 -1.67 12.08
CA PHE A 237 4.27 -1.48 13.52
C PHE A 237 3.17 -0.56 14.04
N MET A 238 2.90 0.58 13.39
CA MET A 238 1.82 1.48 13.78
C MET A 238 0.46 0.78 13.76
N ILE A 239 0.16 0.06 12.67
CA ILE A 239 -1.08 -0.72 12.53
C ILE A 239 -1.16 -1.81 13.61
N GLY A 240 -0.08 -2.55 13.84
CA GLY A 240 0.01 -3.57 14.88
C GLY A 240 -0.26 -3.01 16.28
N PHE A 241 0.37 -1.88 16.63
CA PHE A 241 0.14 -1.20 17.91
C PHE A 241 -1.31 -0.74 18.06
N LEU A 242 -1.92 -0.19 17.01
CA LEU A 242 -3.32 0.21 17.05
C LEU A 242 -4.25 -0.97 17.32
N ILE A 243 -3.98 -2.14 16.72
CA ILE A 243 -4.75 -3.36 16.97
C ILE A 243 -4.57 -3.83 18.43
N VAL A 244 -3.36 -3.77 18.98
CA VAL A 244 -3.09 -4.11 20.39
C VAL A 244 -3.80 -3.13 21.34
N ILE A 245 -3.73 -1.83 21.06
CA ILE A 245 -4.46 -0.81 21.84
C ILE A 245 -5.97 -1.07 21.76
N ALA A 246 -6.49 -1.41 20.58
CA ALA A 246 -7.89 -1.81 20.40
C ALA A 246 -8.26 -2.98 21.33
N ALA A 247 -7.41 -4.01 21.38
CA ALA A 247 -7.58 -5.18 22.25
C ALA A 247 -7.80 -4.78 23.71
N ILE A 248 -6.88 -3.95 24.21
CA ILE A 248 -6.83 -3.54 25.61
C ILE A 248 -8.05 -2.69 25.94
N VAL A 249 -8.35 -1.71 25.09
CA VAL A 249 -9.50 -0.81 25.26
C VAL A 249 -10.80 -1.61 25.28
N ILE A 250 -11.00 -2.52 24.31
CA ILE A 250 -12.19 -3.38 24.27
C ILE A 250 -12.24 -4.27 25.51
N GLY A 251 -11.13 -4.90 25.90
CA GLY A 251 -11.05 -5.72 27.11
C GLY A 251 -11.47 -4.96 28.38
N ILE A 252 -10.97 -3.74 28.55
CA ILE A 252 -11.34 -2.86 29.68
C ILE A 252 -12.83 -2.52 29.63
N PHE A 253 -13.37 -2.14 28.46
CA PHE A 253 -14.80 -1.83 28.33
C PHE A 253 -15.69 -3.02 28.66
N ILE A 254 -15.38 -4.20 28.14
CA ILE A 254 -16.15 -5.42 28.43
C ILE A 254 -16.02 -5.79 29.92
N TYR A 255 -14.84 -5.62 30.52
CA TYR A 255 -14.64 -5.82 31.95
C TYR A 255 -15.51 -4.88 32.79
N VAL A 256 -15.46 -3.56 32.51
CA VAL A 256 -16.27 -2.56 33.21
C VAL A 256 -17.76 -2.85 33.04
N LEU A 257 -18.22 -3.17 31.82
CA LEU A 257 -19.61 -3.55 31.58
C LEU A 257 -20.04 -4.79 32.35
N THR A 258 -19.14 -5.76 32.51
CA THR A 258 -19.41 -6.98 33.26
C THR A 258 -19.50 -6.71 34.76
N MET A 259 -18.59 -5.89 35.30
CA MET A 259 -18.60 -5.48 36.71
C MET A 259 -19.85 -4.67 37.06
N GLN A 260 -20.26 -3.74 36.21
CA GLN A 260 -21.49 -2.96 36.39
C GLN A 260 -22.77 -3.81 36.39
N LYS A 261 -22.69 -5.09 36.01
CA LYS A 261 -23.81 -6.03 35.91
C LYS A 261 -23.67 -7.21 36.86
N ALA A 262 -22.74 -7.14 37.81
CA ALA A 262 -22.48 -8.22 38.72
C ALA A 262 -23.75 -8.63 39.50
N GLU A 263 -24.57 -7.66 39.92
CA GLU A 263 -25.85 -7.89 40.61
C GLU A 263 -26.85 -8.65 39.72
N ILE A 264 -27.03 -8.22 38.47
CA ILE A 264 -27.92 -8.86 37.50
C ILE A 264 -27.49 -10.31 37.25
N PHE A 265 -26.19 -10.54 37.05
CA PHE A 265 -25.65 -11.89 36.88
C PHE A 265 -25.77 -12.73 38.16
N GLY A 266 -25.68 -12.10 39.34
CA GLY A 266 -25.94 -12.73 40.63
C GLY A 266 -27.37 -13.27 40.74
N VAL A 267 -28.37 -12.43 40.42
CA VAL A 267 -29.79 -12.83 40.40
C VAL A 267 -30.02 -13.95 39.39
N MET A 268 -29.47 -13.84 38.18
CA MET A 268 -29.59 -14.89 37.16
C MET A 268 -29.02 -16.23 37.63
N LYS A 269 -27.87 -16.22 38.29
CA LYS A 269 -27.27 -17.43 38.87
C LYS A 269 -28.11 -17.99 40.02
N ALA A 270 -28.66 -17.13 40.89
CA ALA A 270 -29.57 -17.55 41.96
C ALA A 270 -30.84 -18.23 41.41
N GLN A 271 -31.30 -17.80 40.23
CA GLN A 271 -32.40 -18.42 39.48
C GLN A 271 -32.00 -19.71 38.74
N GLY A 272 -30.76 -20.19 38.88
CA GLY A 272 -30.29 -21.43 38.28
C GLY A 272 -29.64 -21.31 36.90
N ILE A 273 -29.42 -20.09 36.38
CA ILE A 273 -28.74 -19.90 35.10
C ILE A 273 -27.24 -20.18 35.25
N SER A 274 -26.71 -21.11 34.45
CA SER A 274 -25.29 -21.48 34.52
C SER A 274 -24.34 -20.34 34.15
N SER A 275 -23.21 -20.24 34.85
CA SER A 275 -22.12 -19.30 34.52
C SER A 275 -21.67 -19.42 33.06
N ARG A 276 -21.68 -20.64 32.49
CA ARG A 276 -21.30 -20.89 31.08
C ARG A 276 -22.26 -20.18 30.12
N TYR A 277 -23.56 -20.22 30.40
CA TYR A 277 -24.56 -19.54 29.57
C TYR A 277 -24.38 -18.02 29.61
N ILE A 278 -24.13 -17.45 30.79
CA ILE A 278 -23.87 -16.00 30.96
C ILE A 278 -22.58 -15.61 30.21
N SER A 279 -21.50 -16.36 30.39
CA SER A 279 -20.22 -16.11 29.71
C SER A 279 -20.34 -16.18 28.18
N ASN A 280 -21.03 -17.20 27.65
CA ASN A 280 -21.29 -17.30 26.21
C ASN A 280 -22.15 -16.14 25.69
N SER A 281 -23.08 -15.63 26.51
CA SER A 281 -23.86 -14.44 26.15
C SER A 281 -22.97 -13.20 26.01
N VAL A 282 -22.03 -12.99 26.94
CA VAL A 282 -21.08 -11.87 26.87
C VAL A 282 -20.13 -12.01 25.68
N ILE A 283 -19.60 -13.21 25.41
CA ILE A 283 -18.76 -13.45 24.22
C ILE A 283 -19.55 -13.16 22.94
N ALA A 284 -20.78 -13.66 22.82
CA ALA A 284 -21.63 -13.41 21.65
C ALA A 284 -21.98 -11.92 21.49
N GLN A 285 -22.15 -11.21 22.60
CA GLN A 285 -22.36 -9.76 22.59
C GLN A 285 -21.12 -9.03 22.09
N THR A 286 -19.94 -9.36 22.60
CA THR A 286 -18.68 -8.76 22.12
C THR A 286 -18.46 -9.04 20.65
N PHE A 287 -18.72 -10.28 20.20
CA PHE A 287 -18.66 -10.64 18.78
C PHE A 287 -19.56 -9.73 17.93
N LEU A 288 -20.81 -9.56 18.33
CA LEU A 288 -21.77 -8.73 17.61
C LEU A 288 -21.30 -7.27 17.54
N LEU A 289 -20.89 -6.71 18.68
CA LEU A 289 -20.47 -5.31 18.73
C LEU A 289 -19.18 -5.09 17.92
N ALA A 290 -18.20 -6.00 18.02
CA ALA A 290 -16.96 -5.94 17.26
C ALA A 290 -17.22 -6.04 15.76
N THR A 291 -18.06 -6.98 15.34
CA THR A 291 -18.43 -7.14 13.92
C THR A 291 -19.10 -5.89 13.39
N VAL A 292 -20.07 -5.32 14.13
CA VAL A 292 -20.76 -4.09 13.71
C VAL A 292 -19.79 -2.90 13.66
N GLY A 293 -18.94 -2.72 14.67
CA GLY A 293 -17.95 -1.65 14.69
C GLY A 293 -16.95 -1.75 13.53
N VAL A 294 -16.44 -2.95 13.25
CA VAL A 294 -15.53 -3.23 12.14
C VAL A 294 -16.21 -2.98 10.79
N VAL A 295 -17.43 -3.47 10.58
CA VAL A 295 -18.17 -3.27 9.33
C VAL A 295 -18.47 -1.79 9.09
N ILE A 296 -18.91 -1.05 10.11
CA ILE A 296 -19.16 0.39 9.98
C ILE A 296 -17.84 1.13 9.73
N GLY A 297 -16.75 0.75 10.42
CA GLY A 297 -15.42 1.33 10.22
C GLY A 297 -14.93 1.14 8.79
N LEU A 298 -15.03 -0.09 8.27
CA LEU A 298 -14.68 -0.43 6.89
C LEU A 298 -15.55 0.35 5.89
N ALA A 299 -16.87 0.39 6.10
CA ALA A 299 -17.79 1.12 5.23
C ALA A 299 -17.46 2.62 5.20
N ALA A 300 -17.14 3.21 6.35
CA ALA A 300 -16.70 4.60 6.43
C ALA A 300 -15.35 4.81 5.72
N THR A 301 -14.38 3.92 5.88
CA THR A 301 -13.09 4.00 5.16
C THR A 301 -13.28 3.93 3.65
N LEU A 302 -14.10 3.01 3.16
CA LEU A 302 -14.44 2.91 1.74
C LEU A 302 -15.21 4.15 1.27
N GLY A 303 -16.11 4.70 2.10
CA GLY A 303 -16.80 5.95 1.82
C GLY A 303 -15.84 7.13 1.70
N THR A 304 -14.87 7.24 2.61
CA THR A 304 -13.80 8.25 2.55
C THR A 304 -12.95 8.08 1.30
N ALA A 305 -12.63 6.84 0.91
CA ALA A 305 -11.83 6.57 -0.29
C ALA A 305 -12.45 7.14 -1.58
N LEU A 306 -13.78 7.23 -1.66
CA LEU A 306 -14.47 7.78 -2.84
C LEU A 306 -14.37 9.30 -2.99
N ILE A 307 -14.00 10.01 -1.92
CA ILE A 307 -13.91 11.48 -1.89
C ILE A 307 -12.47 11.98 -1.68
N LEU A 308 -11.51 11.06 -1.55
CA LEU A 308 -10.10 11.43 -1.41
C LEU A 308 -9.59 12.04 -2.72
N PRO A 309 -8.78 13.12 -2.65
CA PRO A 309 -8.04 13.60 -3.80
C PRO A 309 -7.09 12.52 -4.34
N ASP A 310 -6.89 12.48 -5.65
CA ASP A 310 -6.01 11.50 -6.32
C ASP A 310 -4.55 11.57 -5.83
N ALA A 311 -4.12 12.75 -5.34
CA ALA A 311 -2.79 12.95 -4.76
C ALA A 311 -2.57 12.22 -3.42
N VAL A 312 -3.63 11.74 -2.75
CA VAL A 312 -3.50 10.96 -1.52
C VAL A 312 -3.21 9.51 -1.90
N PRO A 313 -2.08 8.92 -1.49
CA PRO A 313 -1.65 7.59 -1.90
C PRO A 313 -2.44 6.51 -1.13
N PHE A 314 -3.74 6.43 -1.40
CA PHE A 314 -4.67 5.51 -0.75
C PHE A 314 -5.11 4.44 -1.73
N GLN A 315 -4.84 3.17 -1.41
CA GLN A 315 -5.29 2.05 -2.23
C GLN A 315 -6.02 1.01 -1.39
N VAL A 316 -7.12 0.49 -1.94
CA VAL A 316 -7.92 -0.55 -1.28
C VAL A 316 -7.38 -1.92 -1.66
N ASN A 317 -6.91 -2.66 -0.66
CA ASN A 317 -6.61 -4.07 -0.79
C ASN A 317 -7.61 -4.89 0.03
N MET A 318 -8.57 -5.53 -0.65
CA MET A 318 -9.63 -6.29 0.03
C MET A 318 -9.10 -7.47 0.85
N LEU A 319 -7.97 -8.06 0.45
CA LEU A 319 -7.36 -9.16 1.18
C LEU A 319 -6.79 -8.67 2.52
N PHE A 320 -6.07 -7.54 2.51
CA PHE A 320 -5.57 -6.91 3.73
C PHE A 320 -6.70 -6.42 4.63
N PHE A 321 -7.72 -5.78 4.07
CA PHE A 321 -8.88 -5.33 4.83
C PHE A 321 -9.64 -6.52 5.44
N GLY A 322 -9.80 -7.62 4.70
CA GLY A 322 -10.39 -8.86 5.22
C GLY A 322 -9.57 -9.45 6.36
N GLY A 323 -8.24 -9.56 6.18
CA GLY A 323 -7.33 -10.07 7.21
C GLY A 323 -7.37 -9.25 8.49
N ILE A 324 -7.32 -7.92 8.38
CA ILE A 324 -7.42 -7.00 9.52
C ILE A 324 -8.80 -7.08 10.19
N SER A 325 -9.88 -7.18 9.42
CA SER A 325 -11.24 -7.33 9.96
C SER A 325 -11.33 -8.57 10.86
N ILE A 326 -10.83 -9.71 10.38
CA ILE A 326 -10.80 -10.96 11.14
C ILE A 326 -9.94 -10.80 12.39
N LEU A 327 -8.73 -10.24 12.25
CA LEU A 327 -7.81 -10.04 13.36
C LEU A 327 -8.42 -9.16 14.45
N MET A 328 -9.05 -8.05 14.10
CA MET A 328 -9.71 -7.16 15.06
C MET A 328 -10.85 -7.85 15.81
N ILE A 329 -11.65 -8.67 15.12
CA ILE A 329 -12.73 -9.45 15.78
C ILE A 329 -12.13 -10.48 16.74
N LEU A 330 -11.11 -11.23 16.32
CA LEU A 330 -10.43 -12.22 17.18
C LEU A 330 -9.85 -11.56 18.43
N VAL A 331 -9.19 -10.42 18.26
CA VAL A 331 -8.60 -9.63 19.34
C VAL A 331 -9.66 -9.11 20.31
N ALA A 332 -10.81 -8.64 19.81
CA ALA A 332 -11.94 -8.24 20.65
C ALA A 332 -12.49 -9.43 21.48
N LEU A 333 -12.57 -10.61 20.89
CA LEU A 333 -12.98 -11.84 21.59
C LEU A 333 -11.98 -12.24 22.67
N ILE A 334 -10.68 -12.15 22.40
CA ILE A 334 -9.62 -12.37 23.39
C ILE A 334 -9.79 -11.40 24.57
N GLY A 335 -10.07 -10.12 24.30
CA GLY A 335 -10.40 -9.13 25.33
C GLY A 335 -11.62 -9.54 26.18
N ALA A 336 -12.66 -10.12 25.56
CA ALA A 336 -13.84 -10.59 26.28
C ALA A 336 -13.56 -11.78 27.22
N PHE A 337 -12.62 -12.67 26.85
CA PHE A 337 -12.25 -13.82 27.69
C PHE A 337 -11.70 -13.41 29.06
N PHE A 338 -11.00 -12.27 29.16
CA PHE A 338 -10.57 -11.75 30.46
C PHE A 338 -11.76 -11.45 31.38
N SER A 339 -12.86 -10.96 30.81
CA SER A 339 -14.08 -10.66 31.56
C SER A 339 -14.86 -11.90 32.00
N VAL A 340 -14.77 -13.00 31.23
CA VAL A 340 -15.42 -14.28 31.57
C VAL A 340 -14.98 -14.79 32.94
N ARG A 341 -13.71 -14.60 33.31
CA ARG A 341 -13.19 -14.99 34.62
C ARG A 341 -13.92 -14.27 35.76
N THR A 342 -14.24 -12.99 35.56
CA THR A 342 -15.02 -12.19 36.51
C THR A 342 -16.42 -12.78 36.65
N ILE A 343 -17.10 -13.08 35.54
CA ILE A 343 -18.47 -13.66 35.54
C ILE A 343 -18.53 -14.94 36.36
N VAL A 344 -17.58 -15.86 36.14
CA VAL A 344 -17.55 -17.15 36.84
C VAL A 344 -17.43 -16.96 38.35
N LYS A 345 -16.64 -15.97 38.80
CA LYS A 345 -16.38 -15.69 40.22
C LYS A 345 -17.49 -14.91 40.94
N ILE A 346 -18.52 -14.44 40.25
CA ILE A 346 -19.66 -13.75 40.90
C ILE A 346 -20.38 -14.73 41.82
N ASP A 347 -20.38 -14.42 43.12
CA ASP A 347 -21.12 -15.12 44.17
C ASP A 347 -22.54 -14.51 44.29
N PRO A 348 -23.61 -15.28 44.03
CA PRO A 348 -24.98 -14.77 44.08
C PRO A 348 -25.35 -14.15 45.43
N LEU A 349 -24.86 -14.69 46.55
CA LEU A 349 -25.21 -14.19 47.89
C LEU A 349 -24.58 -12.82 48.14
N LYS A 350 -23.33 -12.62 47.71
CA LYS A 350 -22.64 -11.32 47.84
C LYS A 350 -23.13 -10.28 46.83
N ALA A 351 -23.62 -10.73 45.68
CA ALA A 351 -24.04 -9.85 44.60
C ALA A 351 -25.47 -9.31 44.75
N ILE A 352 -26.33 -9.96 45.54
CA ILE A 352 -27.74 -9.56 45.73
C ILE A 352 -27.94 -8.81 47.06
N GLY A 353 -27.03 -8.99 48.03
CA GLY A 353 -27.11 -8.41 49.37
C GLY A 353 -27.35 -9.46 50.43
#